data_AF-A0A0F9RWY0-F1
#
_entry.id   AF-A0A0F9RWY0-F1
#
_cell.length_a   1.000
_cell.length_b   1.000
_cell.length_c   1.000
_cell.angle_alpha   90.00
_cell.angle_beta   90.00
_cell.angle_gamma   90.00
#
_symmetry.space_group_name_H-M   'P 1'
#
loop_
_entity.id
_entity.type
_entity.pdbx_description
1 polymer ?
#
loop_
_entity_poly.entity_id
_entity_poly.type
_entity_poly.pdbx_seq_one_letter_code
_entity_poly.pdbx_strand_id
1 'polypeptide(L)'
;MSTEIKQINVRDWITLSTVMIGAVLTILALIWQLPPTSGGIGSVTFLLMLSFILFVNSVSANSKANYEVNLGKVDDEYISRFVKLAEFSFGAGFTLVISAFSILGYKYLLASSIGRTLITILLPITFLVTAWGMIFIYNIINYSGKTIKVLSSMKRNIWIFLELICLVIILLDFFEVFFIP
;
A
#
# COMPACT_ATOMS: atom_id res chain seq x y z
N MET A 1 40.50 -16.70 8.82
CA MET A 1 39.30 -16.69 7.96
C MET A 1 38.27 -15.84 8.69
N SER A 2 38.20 -14.54 8.36
CA SER A 2 37.24 -13.62 8.96
C SER A 2 35.85 -14.00 8.47
N THR A 3 35.01 -14.52 9.36
CA THR A 3 33.58 -14.62 9.15
C THR A 3 33.06 -13.22 8.87
N GLU A 4 32.87 -12.89 7.59
CA GLU A 4 32.02 -11.77 7.20
C GLU A 4 30.65 -12.05 7.81
N ILE A 5 30.36 -11.39 8.94
CA ILE A 5 29.01 -11.30 9.46
C ILE A 5 28.23 -10.64 8.32
N LYS A 6 27.43 -11.43 7.59
CA LYS A 6 26.40 -10.90 6.72
C LYS A 6 25.50 -10.08 7.64
N GLN A 7 25.77 -8.79 7.72
CA GLN A 7 24.91 -7.84 8.39
C GLN A 7 23.57 -7.97 7.67
N ILE A 8 22.62 -8.66 8.28
CA ILE A 8 21.25 -8.67 7.82
C ILE A 8 20.82 -7.22 7.95
N ASN A 9 20.83 -6.50 6.83
CA ASN A 9 20.36 -5.14 6.77
C ASN A 9 18.85 -5.20 6.97
N VAL A 10 18.43 -5.11 8.24
CA VAL A 10 17.04 -4.94 8.63
C VAL A 10 16.64 -3.57 8.08
N ARG A 11 16.15 -3.58 6.84
CA ARG A 11 15.71 -2.39 6.09
C ARG A 11 14.90 -1.46 6.99
N ASP A 12 14.97 -0.16 6.76
CA ASP A 12 14.23 0.91 7.48
C ASP A 12 12.70 0.89 7.26
N TRP A 13 12.09 -0.29 7.31
CA TRP A 13 10.64 -0.44 7.30
C TRP A 13 9.99 0.23 8.51
N ILE A 14 10.71 0.39 9.63
CA ILE A 14 10.21 1.13 10.80
C ILE A 14 9.93 2.58 10.41
N THR A 15 10.92 3.28 9.85
CA THR A 15 10.79 4.68 9.43
C THR A 15 9.70 4.84 8.38
N LEU A 16 9.74 4.03 7.32
CA LEU A 16 8.74 4.07 6.24
C LEU A 16 7.33 3.80 6.75
N SER A 17 7.14 2.75 7.56
CA SER A 17 5.81 2.41 8.09
C SER A 17 5.31 3.47 9.07
N THR A 18 6.18 4.08 9.86
CA THR A 18 5.81 5.15 10.81
C THR A 18 5.36 6.40 10.07
N VAL A 19 6.06 6.80 9.01
CA VAL A 19 5.64 7.91 8.14
C VAL A 19 4.28 7.60 7.51
N MET A 20 4.08 6.37 7.02
CA MET A 20 2.79 5.97 6.45
C MET A 20 1.65 5.92 7.48
N ILE A 21 1.93 5.55 8.73
CA ILE A 21 0.95 5.66 9.83
C ILE A 21 0.52 7.12 10.01
N GLY A 22 1.49 8.04 10.10
CA GLY A 22 1.22 9.47 10.21
C GLY A 22 0.35 9.97 9.05
N ALA A 23 0.73 9.63 7.82
CA ALA A 23 -0.02 9.99 6.62
C ALA A 23 -1.46 9.47 6.68
N VAL A 24 -1.67 8.17 6.99
CA VAL A 24 -3.00 7.56 7.08
C VAL A 24 -3.87 8.26 8.13
N LEU A 25 -3.32 8.57 9.31
CA LEU A 25 -4.05 9.29 10.35
C LEU A 25 -4.43 10.71 9.92
N THR A 26 -3.52 11.42 9.26
CA THR A 26 -3.82 12.75 8.70
C THR A 26 -4.92 12.68 7.65
N ILE A 27 -4.86 11.71 6.74
CA ILE A 27 -5.89 11.53 5.70
C ILE A 27 -7.24 11.21 6.33
N LEU A 28 -7.28 10.29 7.29
CA LEU A 28 -8.51 9.96 8.03
C LEU A 28 -9.10 11.21 8.69
N ALA A 29 -8.28 12.03 9.35
CA ALA A 29 -8.74 13.28 9.95
C ALA A 29 -9.33 14.25 8.91
N LEU A 30 -8.64 14.44 7.78
CA LEU A 30 -9.07 15.36 6.72
C LEU A 30 -10.39 14.94 6.06
N ILE A 31 -10.56 13.65 5.77
CA ILE A 31 -11.77 13.14 5.11
C ILE A 31 -12.98 13.31 6.02
N TRP A 32 -12.84 13.05 7.32
CA TRP A 32 -13.93 13.21 8.28
C TRP A 32 -14.23 14.68 8.59
N GLN A 33 -13.27 15.59 8.39
CA GLN A 33 -13.49 17.02 8.53
C GLN A 33 -14.33 17.59 7.37
N LEU A 34 -14.06 17.18 6.13
CA LEU A 34 -14.74 17.66 4.93
C LEU A 34 -15.19 16.48 4.04
N PRO A 35 -16.21 15.73 4.46
CA PRO A 35 -16.69 14.54 3.76
C PRO A 35 -17.31 14.86 2.39
N PRO A 36 -17.10 14.06 1.33
CA PRO A 36 -17.90 14.16 0.10
C PRO A 36 -19.40 13.97 0.41
N THR A 37 -20.23 14.83 -0.16
CA THR A 37 -21.68 14.86 0.06
C THR A 37 -22.41 13.65 -0.53
N SER A 38 -21.80 12.95 -1.49
CA SER A 38 -22.37 11.77 -2.16
C SER A 38 -22.19 10.45 -1.39
N GLY A 39 -21.63 10.47 -0.17
CA GLY A 39 -21.23 9.24 0.55
C GLY A 39 -19.94 8.62 -0.01
N GLY A 40 -19.60 7.38 0.38
CA GLY A 40 -18.40 6.68 -0.09
C GLY A 40 -17.21 6.66 0.88
N ILE A 41 -17.36 7.28 2.06
CA ILE A 41 -16.28 7.43 3.05
C ILE A 41 -16.14 6.19 3.91
N GLY A 42 -17.21 5.40 4.05
CA GLY A 42 -17.19 4.18 4.87
C GLY A 42 -16.15 3.21 4.35
N SER A 43 -16.20 2.93 3.03
CA SER A 43 -15.23 2.06 2.36
C SER A 43 -13.80 2.59 2.44
N VAL A 44 -13.60 3.89 2.20
CA VAL A 44 -12.27 4.53 2.28
C VAL A 44 -11.72 4.46 3.71
N THR A 45 -12.52 4.80 4.71
CA THR A 45 -12.14 4.76 6.13
C THR A 45 -11.76 3.33 6.54
N PHE A 46 -12.55 2.34 6.11
CA PHE A 46 -12.26 0.94 6.39
C PHE A 46 -10.92 0.48 5.80
N LEU A 47 -10.66 0.79 4.53
CA LEU A 47 -9.40 0.48 3.87
C LEU A 47 -8.20 1.15 4.55
N LEU A 48 -8.34 2.42 4.94
CA LEU A 48 -7.31 3.17 5.65
C LEU A 48 -7.05 2.62 7.06
N MET A 49 -8.08 2.21 7.81
CA MET A 49 -7.91 1.57 9.11
C MET A 49 -7.21 0.21 9.00
N LEU A 50 -7.57 -0.61 8.01
CA LEU A 50 -6.86 -1.86 7.74
C LEU A 50 -5.40 -1.59 7.37
N SER A 51 -5.15 -0.57 6.55
CA SER A 51 -3.79 -0.16 6.22
C SER A 51 -3.00 0.27 7.45
N PHE A 52 -3.62 1.02 8.36
CA PHE A 52 -3.00 1.43 9.62
C PHE A 52 -2.52 0.23 10.43
N ILE A 53 -3.39 -0.78 10.61
CA ILE A 53 -3.06 -2.01 11.34
C ILE A 53 -1.87 -2.73 10.66
N LEU A 54 -1.86 -2.80 9.34
CA LEU A 54 -0.78 -3.43 8.58
C LEU A 54 0.56 -2.69 8.72
N PHE A 55 0.55 -1.35 8.78
CA PHE A 55 1.77 -0.58 9.04
C PHE A 55 2.26 -0.76 10.49
N VAL A 56 1.37 -0.79 11.48
CA VAL A 56 1.73 -1.10 12.87
C VAL A 56 2.34 -2.50 12.98
N ASN A 57 1.78 -3.47 12.27
CA ASN A 57 2.33 -4.83 12.21
C ASN A 57 3.71 -4.85 11.54
N SER A 58 3.90 -4.06 10.47
CA SER A 58 5.20 -3.90 9.81
C SER A 58 6.27 -3.35 10.77
N VAL A 59 5.94 -2.29 11.54
CA VAL A 59 6.83 -1.75 12.57
C VAL A 59 7.18 -2.81 13.62
N SER A 60 6.16 -3.50 14.14
CA SER A 60 6.32 -4.51 15.19
C SER A 60 7.20 -5.68 14.75
N ALA A 61 6.94 -6.23 13.56
CA ALA A 61 7.70 -7.34 13.01
C ALA A 61 9.17 -6.94 12.73
N ASN A 62 9.40 -5.75 12.18
CA ASN A 62 10.75 -5.28 11.89
C ASN A 62 11.53 -4.93 13.17
N SER A 63 10.86 -4.35 14.17
CA SER A 63 11.45 -4.08 15.50
C SER A 63 11.87 -5.37 16.19
N LYS A 64 11.02 -6.42 16.13
CA LYS A 64 11.37 -7.75 16.64
C LYS A 64 12.56 -8.34 15.91
N ALA A 65 12.60 -8.27 14.57
CA ALA A 65 13.75 -8.73 13.80
C ALA A 65 15.04 -8.01 14.21
N ASN A 66 15.01 -6.69 14.36
CA ASN A 66 16.15 -5.89 14.78
C ASN A 66 16.63 -6.25 16.20
N TYR A 67 15.70 -6.46 17.13
CA TYR A 67 16.03 -6.88 18.49
C TYR A 67 16.76 -8.23 18.53
N GLU A 68 16.28 -9.22 17.77
CA GLU A 68 16.89 -10.55 17.74
C GLU A 68 18.26 -10.56 17.05
N VAL A 69 18.46 -9.74 16.01
CA VAL A 69 19.78 -9.53 15.39
C VAL A 69 20.78 -9.00 16.41
N ASN A 70 20.38 -8.00 17.21
CA ASN A 70 21.26 -7.39 18.22
C ASN A 70 21.56 -8.32 19.40
N LEU A 71 20.70 -9.30 19.69
CA LEU A 71 20.95 -10.33 20.70
C LEU A 71 21.95 -11.41 20.24
N GLY A 72 22.19 -11.56 18.93
CA GLY A 72 23.21 -12.44 18.36
C GLY A 72 23.03 -13.94 18.63
N LYS A 73 21.87 -14.37 19.11
CA LYS A 73 21.60 -15.74 19.58
C LYS A 73 20.59 -16.51 18.72
N VAL A 74 20.15 -15.94 17.61
CA VAL A 74 19.00 -16.43 16.84
C VAL A 74 19.38 -16.72 15.40
N ASP A 75 18.81 -17.79 14.85
CA ASP A 75 19.01 -18.23 13.48
C ASP A 75 18.58 -17.17 12.45
N ASP A 76 19.41 -16.98 11.42
CA ASP A 76 19.18 -16.08 10.29
C ASP A 76 17.83 -16.39 9.60
N GLU A 77 17.44 -17.67 9.55
CA GLU A 77 16.17 -18.07 8.95
C GLU A 77 14.98 -17.48 9.73
N TYR A 78 15.02 -17.52 11.06
CA TYR A 78 13.99 -16.98 11.92
C TYR A 78 13.87 -15.46 11.75
N ILE A 79 14.99 -14.73 11.76
CA ILE A 79 15.03 -13.28 11.51
C ILE A 79 14.46 -12.95 10.13
N SER A 80 14.79 -13.74 9.10
CA SER A 80 14.30 -13.52 7.74
C SER A 80 12.77 -13.61 7.61
N ARG A 81 12.10 -14.41 8.46
CA ARG A 81 10.64 -14.55 8.45
C ARG A 81 9.97 -13.26 8.92
N PHE A 82 10.49 -12.63 9.97
CA PHE A 82 9.97 -11.34 10.46
C PHE A 82 10.19 -10.21 9.46
N VAL A 83 11.36 -10.15 8.81
CA VAL A 83 11.62 -9.15 7.76
C VAL A 83 10.67 -9.33 6.57
N LYS A 84 10.42 -10.57 6.13
CA LYS A 84 9.44 -10.86 5.06
C LYS A 84 8.01 -10.50 5.46
N LEU A 85 7.65 -10.70 6.72
CA LEU A 85 6.33 -10.32 7.25
C LEU A 85 6.17 -8.80 7.29
N ALA A 86 7.21 -8.08 7.71
CA ALA A 86 7.22 -6.62 7.68
C ALA A 86 7.04 -6.08 6.26
N GLU A 87 7.83 -6.59 5.31
CA GLU A 87 7.72 -6.22 3.89
C GLU A 87 6.33 -6.53 3.30
N PHE A 88 5.77 -7.70 3.61
CA PHE A 88 4.43 -8.08 3.15
C PHE A 88 3.35 -7.15 3.73
N SER A 89 3.40 -6.89 5.04
CA SER A 89 2.42 -6.04 5.72
C SER A 89 2.50 -4.61 5.20
N PHE A 90 3.71 -4.08 5.00
CA PHE A 90 3.90 -2.77 4.38
C PHE A 90 3.31 -2.70 2.97
N GLY A 91 3.64 -3.68 2.10
CA GLY A 91 3.14 -3.71 0.73
C GLY A 91 1.61 -3.82 0.66
N ALA A 92 1.02 -4.67 1.49
CA ALA A 92 -0.42 -4.81 1.60
C ALA A 92 -1.08 -3.50 2.07
N GLY A 93 -0.56 -2.87 3.13
CA GLY A 93 -1.06 -1.59 3.63
C GLY A 93 -0.99 -0.50 2.55
N PHE A 94 0.15 -0.38 1.88
CA PHE A 94 0.33 0.60 0.81
C PHE A 94 -0.67 0.41 -0.36
N THR A 95 -0.96 -0.83 -0.74
CA THR A 95 -1.97 -1.17 -1.76
C THR A 95 -3.38 -0.71 -1.33
N LEU A 96 -3.73 -0.89 -0.04
CA LEU A 96 -4.99 -0.42 0.51
C LEU A 96 -5.06 1.11 0.52
N VAL A 97 -3.96 1.82 0.81
CA VAL A 97 -3.90 3.28 0.72
C VAL A 97 -4.14 3.75 -0.72
N ILE A 98 -3.46 3.17 -1.71
CA ILE A 98 -3.68 3.51 -3.13
C ILE A 98 -5.14 3.27 -3.54
N SER A 99 -5.71 2.14 -3.14
CA SER A 99 -7.11 1.81 -3.42
C SER A 99 -8.06 2.81 -2.75
N ALA A 100 -7.81 3.15 -1.49
CA ALA A 100 -8.58 4.13 -0.74
C ALA A 100 -8.54 5.51 -1.39
N PHE A 101 -7.37 5.99 -1.83
CA PHE A 101 -7.24 7.26 -2.54
C PHE A 101 -7.93 7.27 -3.90
N SER A 102 -7.89 6.15 -4.62
CA SER A 102 -8.58 6.01 -5.91
C SER A 102 -10.09 6.16 -5.73
N ILE A 103 -10.68 5.49 -4.74
CA ILE A 103 -12.10 5.60 -4.40
C ILE A 103 -12.42 7.01 -3.91
N LEU A 104 -11.59 7.56 -3.03
CA LEU A 104 -11.80 8.88 -2.44
C LEU A 104 -11.81 9.98 -3.51
N GLY A 105 -10.80 10.00 -4.40
CA GLY A 105 -10.72 10.99 -5.48
C GLY A 105 -11.92 10.90 -6.41
N TYR A 106 -12.34 9.68 -6.74
CA TYR A 106 -13.57 9.44 -7.49
C TYR A 106 -14.81 9.99 -6.79
N LYS A 107 -15.02 9.70 -5.49
CA LYS A 107 -16.19 10.16 -4.73
C LYS A 107 -16.21 11.68 -4.55
N TYR A 108 -15.07 12.34 -4.36
CA TYR A 108 -15.01 13.80 -4.34
C TYR A 108 -15.40 14.42 -5.68
N LEU A 109 -14.93 13.87 -6.80
CA LEU A 109 -15.33 14.37 -8.12
C LEU A 109 -16.80 14.12 -8.41
N LEU A 110 -17.32 12.96 -8.02
CA LEU A 110 -18.75 12.62 -8.14
C LEU A 110 -19.64 13.59 -7.33
N ALA A 111 -19.21 13.95 -6.12
CA ALA A 111 -19.90 14.90 -5.25
C ALA A 111 -19.79 16.36 -5.69
N SER A 112 -18.82 16.68 -6.55
CA SER A 112 -18.57 18.03 -7.04
C SER A 112 -19.51 18.40 -8.19
N SER A 113 -19.43 19.65 -8.66
CA SER A 113 -20.14 20.13 -9.85
C SER A 113 -19.77 19.39 -11.15
N ILE A 114 -18.72 18.57 -11.14
CA ILE A 114 -18.31 17.73 -12.27
C ILE A 114 -19.26 16.53 -12.44
N GLY A 115 -19.78 15.96 -11.35
CA GLY A 115 -20.76 14.88 -11.36
C GLY A 115 -20.31 13.61 -12.12
N ARG A 116 -21.25 12.90 -12.74
CA ARG A 116 -20.98 11.69 -13.54
C ARG A 116 -20.50 12.05 -14.95
N THR A 117 -19.25 12.46 -15.07
CA THR A 117 -18.61 12.71 -16.38
C THR A 117 -17.37 11.83 -16.56
N LEU A 118 -16.85 11.78 -17.79
CA LEU A 118 -15.63 11.00 -18.09
C LEU A 118 -14.43 11.44 -17.24
N ILE A 119 -14.36 12.71 -16.86
CA ILE A 119 -13.29 13.26 -16.01
C ILE A 119 -13.27 12.56 -14.63
N THR A 120 -14.44 12.22 -14.10
CA THR A 120 -14.60 11.55 -12.80
C THR A 120 -13.96 10.16 -12.76
N ILE A 121 -13.97 9.43 -13.87
CA ILE A 121 -13.29 8.13 -14.00
C ILE A 121 -11.83 8.30 -14.44
N LEU A 122 -11.53 9.35 -15.19
CA LEU A 122 -10.17 9.59 -15.67
C LEU A 122 -9.19 9.78 -14.50
N LEU A 123 -9.62 10.41 -13.40
CA LEU A 123 -8.79 10.61 -12.21
C LEU A 123 -8.31 9.28 -11.59
N PRO A 124 -9.17 8.34 -11.14
CA PRO A 124 -8.70 7.09 -10.56
C PRO A 124 -7.90 6.24 -11.57
N ILE A 125 -8.24 6.25 -12.86
CA ILE A 125 -7.47 5.55 -13.89
C ILE A 125 -6.05 6.11 -13.98
N THR A 126 -5.92 7.43 -14.17
CA THR A 126 -4.61 8.08 -14.32
C THR A 126 -3.77 7.95 -13.06
N PHE A 127 -4.38 8.05 -11.88
CA PHE A 127 -3.72 7.83 -10.60
C PHE A 127 -3.15 6.40 -10.48
N LEU A 128 -3.95 5.37 -10.75
CA LEU A 128 -3.51 3.97 -10.68
C LEU A 128 -2.44 3.65 -11.74
N VAL A 129 -2.64 4.10 -12.97
CA VAL A 129 -1.66 3.90 -14.06
C VAL A 129 -0.32 4.56 -13.72
N THR A 130 -0.35 5.76 -13.13
CA THR A 130 0.86 6.46 -12.68
C THR A 130 1.54 5.71 -11.54
N ALA A 131 0.76 5.23 -10.55
CA ALA A 131 1.27 4.42 -9.45
C ALA A 131 1.96 3.15 -9.97
N TRP A 132 1.32 2.42 -10.89
CA TRP A 132 1.89 1.24 -11.54
C TRP A 132 3.14 1.56 -12.34
N GLY A 133 3.16 2.68 -13.06
CA GLY A 133 4.32 3.16 -13.80
C GLY A 133 5.52 3.40 -12.89
N MET A 134 5.34 4.10 -11.77
CA MET A 134 6.40 4.34 -10.78
C MET A 134 6.90 3.04 -10.15
N ILE A 135 5.98 2.14 -9.83
CA ILE A 135 6.29 0.80 -9.32
C ILE A 135 7.10 -0.01 -10.35
N PHE A 136 6.77 0.09 -11.64
CA PHE A 136 7.50 -0.55 -12.72
C PHE A 136 8.92 0.00 -12.86
N ILE A 137 9.08 1.33 -12.91
CA ILE A 137 10.39 2.00 -12.97
C ILE A 137 11.27 1.61 -11.78
N TYR A 138 10.73 1.65 -10.56
CA TYR A 138 11.47 1.23 -9.35
C TYR A 138 12.01 -0.19 -9.49
N ASN A 139 11.24 -1.09 -10.10
CA ASN A 139 11.70 -2.46 -10.33
C ASN A 139 12.81 -2.56 -11.35
N ILE A 140 12.72 -1.81 -12.46
CA ILE A 140 13.80 -1.80 -13.44
C ILE A 140 15.11 -1.39 -12.77
N ILE A 141 15.07 -0.33 -11.95
CA ILE A 141 16.25 0.16 -11.23
C ILE A 141 16.77 -0.89 -10.24
N ASN A 142 15.88 -1.49 -9.44
CA ASN A 142 16.28 -2.39 -8.36
C ASN A 142 16.73 -3.79 -8.86
N TYR A 143 16.27 -4.23 -10.03
CA TYR A 143 16.59 -5.54 -10.61
C TYR A 143 17.57 -5.48 -11.79
N SER A 144 18.00 -4.28 -12.20
CA SER A 144 19.09 -4.11 -13.17
C SER A 144 20.39 -4.71 -12.64
N GLY A 145 20.69 -5.96 -13.02
CA GLY A 145 21.94 -6.66 -12.73
C GLY A 145 21.85 -7.98 -11.96
N LYS A 146 20.66 -8.47 -11.58
CA LYS A 146 20.50 -9.80 -10.95
C LYS A 146 19.41 -10.61 -11.64
N THR A 147 19.74 -11.87 -11.94
CA THR A 147 18.88 -12.85 -12.64
C THR A 147 17.45 -12.81 -12.12
N ILE A 148 16.52 -12.60 -13.05
CA ILE A 148 15.09 -12.40 -12.89
C ILE A 148 14.50 -13.36 -11.86
N LYS A 149 14.38 -12.93 -10.60
CA LYS A 149 13.65 -13.65 -9.55
C LYS A 149 12.16 -13.35 -9.72
N VAL A 150 11.53 -14.11 -10.61
CA VAL A 150 10.07 -14.17 -10.87
C VAL A 150 9.23 -14.33 -9.58
N LEU A 151 9.83 -14.78 -8.47
CA LEU A 151 9.15 -14.93 -7.18
C LEU A 151 8.89 -13.60 -6.45
N SER A 152 9.71 -12.55 -6.63
CA SER A 152 9.42 -11.23 -6.05
C SER A 152 8.40 -10.45 -6.88
N SER A 153 8.24 -10.78 -8.17
CA SER A 153 7.18 -10.23 -9.01
C SER A 153 5.80 -10.81 -8.70
N MET A 154 5.69 -12.04 -8.21
CA MET A 154 4.39 -12.65 -7.87
C MET A 154 3.62 -11.89 -6.79
N LYS A 155 4.29 -11.54 -5.67
CA LYS A 155 3.66 -10.76 -4.59
C LYS A 155 3.13 -9.43 -5.10
N ARG A 156 3.85 -8.80 -6.02
CA ARG A 156 3.48 -7.51 -6.58
C ARG A 156 2.38 -7.58 -7.62
N ASN A 157 2.33 -8.66 -8.40
CA ASN A 157 1.22 -8.91 -9.32
C ASN A 157 -0.10 -9.08 -8.56
N ILE A 158 -0.08 -9.65 -7.36
CA ILE A 158 -1.26 -9.72 -6.48
C ILE A 158 -1.73 -8.32 -6.07
N TRP A 159 -0.79 -7.41 -5.73
CA TRP A 159 -1.13 -6.02 -5.37
C TRP A 159 -1.75 -5.25 -6.53
N ILE A 160 -1.12 -5.31 -7.71
CA ILE A 160 -1.66 -4.69 -8.93
C ILE A 160 -3.03 -5.29 -9.28
N PHE A 161 -3.21 -6.60 -9.09
CA PHE A 161 -4.49 -7.25 -9.33
C PHE A 161 -5.59 -6.76 -8.37
N LEU A 162 -5.27 -6.53 -7.08
CA LEU A 162 -6.22 -5.94 -6.14
C LEU A 162 -6.57 -4.49 -6.52
N GLU A 163 -5.61 -3.70 -6.98
CA GLU A 163 -5.85 -2.34 -7.47
C GLU A 163 -6.70 -2.33 -8.75
N LEU A 164 -6.51 -3.32 -9.63
CA LEU A 164 -7.37 -3.53 -10.80
C LEU A 164 -8.82 -3.88 -10.40
N ILE A 165 -9.00 -4.75 -9.41
CA ILE A 165 -10.34 -5.05 -8.86
C ILE A 165 -10.98 -3.77 -8.32
N CYS A 166 -10.23 -2.93 -7.59
CA CYS A 166 -10.71 -1.64 -7.10
C CYS A 166 -11.18 -0.75 -8.26
N LEU A 167 -10.40 -0.67 -9.35
CA LEU A 167 -10.79 0.10 -10.53
C LEU A 167 -12.08 -0.43 -11.17
N VAL A 168 -12.24 -1.75 -11.28
CA VAL A 168 -13.47 -2.37 -11.77
C VAL A 168 -14.66 -2.01 -10.88
N ILE A 169 -14.50 -2.04 -9.55
CA ILE A 169 -15.57 -1.64 -8.61
C ILE A 169 -15.95 -0.17 -8.80
N ILE A 170 -14.97 0.73 -9.00
CA ILE A 170 -15.23 2.14 -9.31
C ILE A 170 -16.00 2.30 -10.63
N LEU A 171 -15.64 1.54 -11.67
CA LEU A 171 -16.37 1.56 -12.94
C LEU A 171 -17.81 1.08 -12.77
N LEU A 172 -18.05 0.02 -12.00
CA LEU A 172 -19.40 -0.48 -11.72
C LEU A 172 -20.24 0.56 -10.95
N ASP A 173 -19.64 1.30 -10.00
CA ASP A 173 -20.29 2.41 -9.30
C ASP A 173 -20.60 3.59 -10.21
N PHE A 174 -19.69 3.90 -11.14
CA PHE A 174 -19.91 4.95 -12.12
C PHE A 174 -21.10 4.64 -13.04
N PHE A 175 -21.24 3.38 -13.48
CA PHE A 175 -22.36 2.91 -14.31
C PHE A 175 -23.62 2.54 -13.50
N GLU A 176 -23.66 2.84 -12.20
CA GLU A 176 -24.82 2.60 -11.33
C GLU A 176 -25.23 1.13 -11.18
N VAL A 177 -24.30 0.20 -11.44
CA VAL A 177 -24.53 -1.24 -11.28
C VAL A 177 -24.50 -1.65 -9.80
N PHE A 178 -23.68 -0.96 -9.00
CA PHE A 178 -23.50 -1.18 -7.56
C PHE A 178 -23.17 0.16 -6.89
N PHE A 179 -23.43 0.33 -5.59
CA PHE A 179 -23.08 1.56 -4.87
C PHE A 179 -21.94 1.35 -3.86
N ILE A 180 -20.84 2.10 -3.97
CA ILE A 180 -19.75 2.11 -2.98
C ILE A 180 -20.15 3.01 -1.80
N PRO A 181 -20.32 2.46 -0.58
CA PRO A 181 -20.71 3.20 0.62
C PRO A 181 -19.55 3.95 1.31
#